data_AF-A0A8T3S451-F1
#
_entry.id   AF-A0A8T3S451-F1
#
_cell.length_a   1.000
_cell.length_b   1.000
_cell.length_c   1.000
_cell.angle_alpha   90.00
_cell.angle_beta   90.00
_cell.angle_gamma   90.00
#
_symmetry.space_group_name_H-M   'P 1'
#
loop_
_entity.id
_entity.type
_entity.pdbx_description
1 polymer ?
#
loop_
_entity_poly.entity_id
_entity_poly.type
_entity_poly.pdbx_seq_one_letter_code
_entity_poly.pdbx_strand_id
1 'polypeptide(L)'
;AMAGCVQHGASTLPDDAFHHFPINGTAEIHLATGFQNILYDGGGLPDALRVEMMDWCRTNCADERKDGETDEQFLYKTRKKAIGPFKRELWTLPPHAADAIGANLRAKFSLLFDELKIAGTRAHVERFITPVAVSRPLPAAFGGEAAVAATAGAGVFDDDGSGE
;
A
#
# COMPACT_ATOMS: atom_id res chain seq x y z
N ALA A 1 -21.14 17.42 -14.00
CA ALA A 1 -20.45 18.24 -12.98
C ALA A 1 -19.06 17.66 -12.75
N MET A 2 -18.05 18.48 -12.42
CA MET A 2 -16.73 17.97 -12.00
C MET A 2 -16.82 17.51 -10.55
N ALA A 3 -16.23 16.35 -10.24
CA ALA A 3 -16.35 15.71 -8.92
C ALA A 3 -15.50 16.39 -7.82
N GLY A 4 -14.44 17.11 -8.20
CA GLY A 4 -13.49 17.75 -7.28
C GLY A 4 -12.07 17.70 -7.82
N CYS A 5 -11.10 18.11 -7.00
CA CYS A 5 -9.68 18.07 -7.35
C CYS A 5 -9.06 16.69 -7.08
N VAL A 6 -8.00 16.36 -7.84
CA VAL A 6 -7.15 15.18 -7.60
C VAL A 6 -5.83 15.66 -7.00
N GLN A 7 -5.45 15.10 -5.85
CA GLN A 7 -4.17 15.39 -5.22
C GLN A 7 -3.16 14.27 -5.45
N HIS A 8 -2.03 14.61 -6.06
CA HIS A 8 -0.87 13.73 -6.14
C HIS A 8 0.15 14.03 -5.04
N GLY A 9 0.92 13.02 -4.63
CA GLY A 9 2.07 13.21 -3.75
C GLY A 9 1.75 13.54 -2.29
N ALA A 10 0.53 13.25 -1.82
CA ALA A 10 0.12 13.54 -0.44
C ALA A 10 0.83 12.66 0.63
N SER A 11 1.58 11.63 0.22
CA SER A 11 2.22 10.68 1.14
C SER A 11 3.30 11.27 2.07
N THR A 12 3.73 12.52 1.86
CA THR A 12 4.71 13.21 2.73
C THR A 12 4.06 14.27 3.62
N LEU A 13 2.74 14.43 3.57
CA LEU A 13 2.03 15.32 4.47
C LEU A 13 2.03 14.74 5.89
N PRO A 14 2.01 15.60 6.92
CA PRO A 14 1.64 15.19 8.27
C PRO A 14 0.29 14.47 8.29
N ASP A 15 0.15 13.50 9.18
CA ASP A 15 -1.05 12.67 9.31
C ASP A 15 -2.29 13.51 9.64
N ASP A 16 -2.12 14.50 10.51
CA ASP A 16 -3.15 15.46 10.89
C ASP A 16 -3.50 16.45 9.78
N ALA A 17 -2.85 16.44 8.62
CA ALA A 17 -3.23 17.29 7.49
C ALA A 17 -4.29 16.62 6.59
N PHE A 18 -4.57 15.32 6.75
CA PHE A 18 -5.44 14.57 5.85
C PHE A 18 -6.91 14.96 5.96
N HIS A 19 -7.41 15.38 7.13
CA HIS A 19 -8.78 15.90 7.26
C HIS A 19 -9.08 17.14 6.38
N HIS A 20 -8.06 17.86 5.90
CA HIS A 20 -8.29 19.00 5.01
C HIS A 20 -8.84 18.58 3.64
N PHE A 21 -8.56 17.37 3.16
CA PHE A 21 -9.01 16.92 1.86
C PHE A 21 -10.54 16.87 1.71
N PRO A 22 -11.30 16.19 2.61
CA PRO A 22 -12.75 16.19 2.53
C PRO A 22 -13.35 17.60 2.74
N ILE A 23 -12.75 18.43 3.61
CA ILE A 23 -13.20 19.81 3.86
C ILE A 23 -13.15 20.66 2.58
N ASN A 24 -12.13 20.44 1.74
CA ASN A 24 -11.91 21.21 0.52
C ASN A 24 -12.48 20.54 -0.75
N GLY A 25 -13.31 19.50 -0.60
CA GLY A 25 -13.93 18.82 -1.74
C GLY A 25 -12.94 18.11 -2.67
N THR A 26 -11.83 17.60 -2.12
CA THR A 26 -10.91 16.76 -2.88
C THR A 26 -11.60 15.44 -3.21
N ALA A 27 -11.64 15.08 -4.49
CA ALA A 27 -12.30 13.88 -4.95
C ALA A 27 -11.41 12.63 -4.87
N GLU A 28 -10.10 12.80 -5.03
CA GLU A 28 -9.15 11.69 -5.11
C GLU A 28 -7.78 12.10 -4.59
N ILE A 29 -7.11 11.18 -3.90
CA ILE A 29 -5.76 11.37 -3.37
C ILE A 29 -4.93 10.14 -3.72
N HIS A 30 -3.75 10.34 -4.30
CA HIS A 30 -2.82 9.26 -4.59
C HIS A 30 -1.80 9.10 -3.47
N LEU A 31 -1.78 7.91 -2.88
CA LEU A 31 -0.86 7.54 -1.81
C LEU A 31 -0.06 6.30 -2.22
N ALA A 32 1.26 6.37 -2.08
CA ALA A 32 2.15 5.27 -2.45
C ALA A 32 3.40 5.24 -1.55
N THR A 33 4.21 6.30 -1.60
CA THR A 33 5.54 6.31 -0.94
C THR A 33 5.44 6.03 0.56
N GLY A 34 4.41 6.55 1.24
CA GLY A 34 4.21 6.32 2.68
C GLY A 34 4.05 4.83 3.03
N PHE A 35 3.27 4.09 2.24
CA PHE A 35 3.07 2.65 2.44
C PHE A 35 4.33 1.84 2.11
N GLN A 36 5.10 2.27 1.11
CA GLN A 36 6.39 1.65 0.81
C GLN A 36 7.39 1.88 1.95
N ASN A 37 7.39 3.06 2.57
CA ASN A 37 8.24 3.34 3.73
C ASN A 37 7.86 2.44 4.91
N ILE A 38 6.58 2.19 5.14
CA ILE A 38 6.12 1.26 6.19
C ILE A 38 6.68 -0.16 5.97
N LEU A 39 6.67 -0.67 4.73
CA LEU A 39 7.25 -1.97 4.42
C LEU A 39 8.76 -2.04 4.79
N TYR A 40 9.53 -1.01 4.44
CA TYR A 40 10.98 -1.03 4.65
C TYR A 40 11.43 -0.64 6.06
N ASP A 41 10.68 0.22 6.73
CA ASP A 41 11.14 0.94 7.92
C ASP A 41 10.20 0.76 9.14
N GLY A 42 8.99 0.23 8.94
CA GLY A 42 7.99 0.01 10.00
C GLY A 42 8.18 -1.28 10.81
N GLY A 43 9.08 -2.16 10.38
CA GLY A 43 9.34 -3.45 11.02
C GLY A 43 8.56 -4.62 10.39
N GLY A 44 8.99 -5.84 10.71
CA GLY A 44 8.46 -7.10 10.16
C GLY A 44 9.22 -7.60 8.94
N LEU A 45 9.77 -6.72 8.10
CA LEU A 45 10.64 -7.13 6.98
C LEU A 45 11.95 -7.72 7.54
N PRO A 46 12.33 -8.97 7.20
CA PRO A 46 13.58 -9.56 7.68
C PRO A 46 14.79 -8.73 7.28
N ASP A 47 15.68 -8.42 8.24
CA ASP A 47 16.85 -7.56 8.01
C ASP A 47 17.74 -8.06 6.87
N ALA A 48 17.95 -9.37 6.79
CA ALA A 48 18.73 -9.98 5.72
C ALA A 48 18.12 -9.69 4.32
N LEU A 49 16.80 -9.82 4.20
CA LEU A 49 16.09 -9.52 2.95
C LEU A 49 16.14 -8.01 2.65
N ARG A 50 15.97 -7.16 3.66
CA ARG A 50 16.09 -5.70 3.50
C ARG A 50 17.46 -5.31 2.98
N VAL A 51 18.54 -5.86 3.55
CA VAL A 51 19.92 -5.62 3.11
C VAL A 51 20.09 -6.07 1.66
N GLU A 52 19.65 -7.28 1.32
CA GLU A 52 19.75 -7.81 -0.04
C GLU A 52 19.04 -6.91 -1.07
N MET A 53 17.85 -6.40 -0.72
CA MET A 53 17.11 -5.45 -1.55
C MET A 53 17.85 -4.12 -1.73
N MET A 54 18.50 -3.59 -0.68
CA MET A 54 19.26 -2.34 -0.78
C MET A 54 20.54 -2.53 -1.61
N ASP A 55 21.23 -3.65 -1.46
CA ASP A 55 22.41 -3.98 -2.26
C ASP A 55 22.05 -4.20 -3.73
N TRP A 56 20.89 -4.80 -3.99
CA TRP A 56 20.34 -4.85 -5.33
C TRP A 56 20.14 -3.45 -5.92
N CYS A 57 19.60 -2.48 -5.17
CA CYS A 57 19.47 -1.09 -5.63
C CYS A 57 20.82 -0.44 -5.91
N ARG A 58 21.81 -0.64 -5.03
CA ARG A 58 23.19 -0.14 -5.24
C ARG A 58 23.79 -0.60 -6.55
N THR A 59 23.51 -1.84 -6.92
CA THR A 59 24.09 -2.47 -8.10
C THR A 59 23.29 -2.15 -9.36
N ASN A 60 21.97 -2.30 -9.30
CA ASN A 60 21.09 -2.29 -10.48
C ASN A 60 20.49 -0.91 -10.80
N CYS A 61 20.58 0.03 -9.87
CA CYS A 61 20.15 1.42 -10.07
C CYS A 61 21.33 2.40 -9.99
N ALA A 62 22.58 1.91 -10.12
CA ALA A 62 23.80 2.69 -9.93
C ALA A 62 23.89 3.90 -10.88
N ASP A 63 23.32 3.78 -12.08
CA ASP A 63 23.22 4.80 -13.11
C ASP A 63 22.32 5.99 -12.71
N GLU A 64 21.44 5.81 -11.73
CA GLU A 64 20.57 6.87 -11.20
C GLU A 64 21.20 7.67 -10.07
N ARG A 65 22.41 7.30 -9.63
CA ARG A 65 23.13 8.01 -8.57
C ARG A 65 23.60 9.36 -9.11
N LYS A 66 23.27 10.42 -8.37
CA LYS A 66 23.71 11.78 -8.70
C LYS A 66 25.01 12.13 -7.98
N ASP A 67 25.80 13.01 -8.59
CA ASP A 67 26.99 13.55 -7.94
C ASP A 67 26.60 14.29 -6.65
N GLY A 68 27.35 14.06 -5.58
CA GLY A 68 27.07 14.58 -4.24
C GLY A 68 25.84 13.98 -3.51
N GLU A 69 25.12 13.01 -4.10
CA GLU A 69 23.97 12.36 -3.44
C GLU A 69 24.44 11.41 -2.32
N THR A 70 23.87 11.55 -1.12
CA THR A 70 24.19 10.61 -0.03
C THR A 70 23.62 9.24 -0.32
N ASP A 71 24.10 8.24 0.40
CA ASP A 71 23.66 6.88 0.22
C ASP A 71 22.19 6.66 0.61
N GLU A 72 21.74 7.33 1.67
CA GLU A 72 20.37 7.32 2.13
C GLU A 72 19.42 7.96 1.11
N GLN A 73 19.82 9.09 0.51
CA GLN A 73 19.04 9.77 -0.53
C GLN A 73 18.91 8.88 -1.78
N PHE A 74 20.02 8.28 -2.20
CA PHE A 74 20.05 7.36 -3.33
C PHE A 74 19.11 6.16 -3.11
N LEU A 75 19.20 5.50 -1.94
CA LEU A 75 18.36 4.36 -1.61
C LEU A 75 16.89 4.75 -1.44
N TYR A 76 16.59 5.86 -0.79
CA TYR A 76 15.21 6.33 -0.61
C TYR A 76 14.48 6.50 -1.94
N LYS A 77 15.17 7.01 -2.96
CA LYS A 77 14.65 7.19 -4.32
C LYS A 77 14.49 5.88 -5.09
N THR A 78 15.45 4.97 -4.95
CA THR A 78 15.57 3.77 -5.80
C THR A 78 14.90 2.53 -5.23
N ARG A 79 14.72 2.42 -3.90
CA ARG A 79 14.17 1.23 -3.21
C ARG A 79 12.81 0.76 -3.70
N LYS A 80 11.99 1.62 -4.28
CA LYS A 80 10.73 1.22 -4.93
C LYS A 80 10.93 0.22 -6.07
N LYS A 81 12.09 0.27 -6.74
CA LYS A 81 12.45 -0.63 -7.86
C LYS A 81 12.78 -2.05 -7.40
N ALA A 82 13.24 -2.23 -6.16
CA ALA A 82 13.52 -3.54 -5.59
C ALA A 82 12.24 -4.39 -5.36
N ILE A 83 11.06 -3.78 -5.29
CA ILE A 83 9.79 -4.52 -5.10
C ILE A 83 9.54 -5.52 -6.24
N GLY A 84 9.90 -5.17 -7.48
CA GLY A 84 9.71 -6.05 -8.63
C GLY A 84 10.58 -7.31 -8.61
N PRO A 85 11.92 -7.17 -8.56
CA PRO A 85 12.85 -8.30 -8.48
C PRO A 85 12.61 -9.22 -7.28
N PHE A 86 12.23 -8.66 -6.13
CA PHE A 86 12.00 -9.41 -4.88
C PHE A 86 10.54 -9.77 -4.63
N LYS A 87 9.69 -9.71 -5.68
CA LYS A 87 8.25 -9.92 -5.54
C LYS A 87 7.92 -11.27 -4.90
N ARG A 88 8.66 -12.33 -5.25
CA ARG A 88 8.42 -13.67 -4.72
C ARG A 88 8.75 -13.73 -3.23
N GLU A 89 9.92 -13.25 -2.85
CA GLU A 89 10.44 -13.20 -1.49
C GLU A 89 9.49 -12.41 -0.58
N LEU A 90 9.01 -11.25 -1.07
CA LEU A 90 8.00 -10.44 -0.39
C LEU A 90 6.66 -11.17 -0.28
N TRP A 91 6.26 -11.97 -1.28
CA TRP A 91 5.00 -12.73 -1.23
C TRP A 91 5.05 -13.98 -0.36
N THR A 92 6.25 -14.51 -0.12
CA THR A 92 6.47 -15.74 0.65
C THR A 92 7.15 -15.45 1.98
N LEU A 93 6.93 -14.27 2.56
CA LEU A 93 7.43 -13.94 3.88
C LEU A 93 6.90 -14.93 4.93
N PRO A 94 7.69 -15.23 5.98
CA PRO A 94 7.20 -15.96 7.13
C PRO A 94 5.92 -15.31 7.69
N PRO A 95 4.93 -16.08 8.18
CA PRO A 95 3.65 -15.51 8.65
C PRO A 95 3.82 -14.36 9.65
N HIS A 96 4.69 -14.52 10.65
CA HIS A 96 4.95 -13.48 11.65
C HIS A 96 5.46 -12.15 11.05
N ALA A 97 6.26 -12.21 9.98
CA ALA A 97 6.77 -11.03 9.27
C ALA A 97 5.65 -10.35 8.47
N ALA A 98 4.86 -11.15 7.75
CA ALA A 98 3.70 -10.67 7.00
C ALA A 98 2.64 -10.04 7.92
N ASP A 99 2.39 -10.65 9.08
CA ASP A 99 1.44 -10.16 10.08
C ASP A 99 1.87 -8.82 10.67
N ALA A 100 3.16 -8.67 11.01
CA ALA A 100 3.72 -7.42 11.52
C ALA A 100 3.62 -6.28 10.48
N ILE A 101 4.02 -6.54 9.23
CA ILE A 101 3.87 -5.57 8.13
C ILE A 101 2.38 -5.23 7.92
N GLY A 102 1.52 -6.24 7.93
CA GLY A 102 0.08 -6.08 7.80
C GLY A 102 -0.52 -5.22 8.91
N ALA A 103 -0.08 -5.40 10.16
CA ALA A 103 -0.52 -4.59 11.29
C ALA A 103 -0.10 -3.12 11.13
N ASN A 104 1.15 -2.87 10.74
CA ASN A 104 1.65 -1.52 10.49
C ASN A 104 0.88 -0.81 9.36
N LEU A 105 0.58 -1.53 8.27
CA LEU A 105 -0.24 -1.02 7.18
C LEU A 105 -1.67 -0.75 7.62
N ARG A 106 -2.30 -1.67 8.37
CA ARG A 106 -3.66 -1.50 8.91
C ARG A 106 -3.75 -0.26 9.78
N ALA A 107 -2.81 -0.06 10.71
CA ALA A 107 -2.78 1.14 11.55
C ALA A 107 -2.76 2.43 10.72
N LYS A 108 -1.97 2.46 9.64
CA LYS A 108 -1.94 3.61 8.73
C LYS A 108 -3.25 3.79 7.97
N PHE A 109 -3.85 2.70 7.47
CA PHE A 109 -5.14 2.76 6.77
C PHE A 109 -6.26 3.25 7.69
N SER A 110 -6.34 2.76 8.93
CA SER A 110 -7.35 3.19 9.91
C SER A 110 -7.27 4.71 10.13
N LEU A 111 -6.08 5.23 10.44
CA LEU A 111 -5.86 6.67 10.59
C LEU A 111 -6.32 7.45 9.35
N LEU A 112 -5.92 7.00 8.15
CA LEU A 112 -6.31 7.68 6.91
C LEU A 112 -7.81 7.62 6.66
N PHE A 113 -8.47 6.53 6.99
CA PHE A 113 -9.93 6.39 6.81
C PHE A 113 -10.71 7.32 7.74
N ASP A 114 -10.23 7.53 8.96
CA ASP A 114 -10.84 8.44 9.92
C ASP A 114 -10.65 9.91 9.51
N GLU A 115 -9.44 10.28 9.11
CA GLU A 115 -9.10 11.61 8.60
C GLU A 115 -9.90 11.93 7.32
N LEU A 116 -10.04 10.95 6.41
CA LEU A 116 -10.74 11.11 5.13
C LEU A 116 -12.26 10.91 5.22
N LYS A 117 -12.81 10.71 6.42
CA LYS A 117 -14.27 10.56 6.65
C LYS A 117 -14.90 9.42 5.84
N ILE A 118 -14.21 8.29 5.77
CA ILE A 118 -14.71 7.08 5.08
C ILE A 118 -15.82 6.39 5.88
N ALA A 119 -15.83 6.51 7.20
CA ALA A 119 -16.85 5.93 8.06
C ALA A 119 -18.27 6.36 7.64
N GLY A 120 -19.21 5.40 7.64
CA GLY A 120 -20.61 5.64 7.27
C GLY A 120 -20.90 5.74 5.77
N THR A 121 -19.90 5.62 4.88
CA THR A 121 -20.10 5.78 3.43
C THR A 121 -20.58 4.52 2.70
N ARG A 122 -20.62 3.36 3.37
CA ARG A 122 -21.01 2.06 2.78
C ARG A 122 -22.33 2.11 2.01
N ALA A 123 -23.37 2.68 2.62
CA ALA A 123 -24.70 2.78 1.98
C ALA A 123 -24.68 3.61 0.69
N HIS A 124 -23.77 4.59 0.57
CA HIS A 124 -23.58 5.34 -0.66
C HIS A 124 -22.91 4.48 -1.73
N VAL A 125 -21.87 3.73 -1.36
CA VAL A 125 -21.19 2.82 -2.29
C VAL A 125 -22.17 1.77 -2.83
N GLU A 126 -22.93 1.12 -1.95
CA GLU A 126 -23.92 0.09 -2.35
C GLU A 126 -25.04 0.64 -3.23
N ARG A 127 -25.44 1.90 -3.01
CA ARG A 127 -26.47 2.56 -3.82
C ARG A 127 -25.99 2.90 -5.22
N PHE A 128 -24.75 3.36 -5.37
CA PHE A 128 -24.26 3.96 -6.60
C PHE A 128 -23.29 3.10 -7.40
N ILE A 129 -22.70 2.07 -6.79
CA ILE A 129 -21.71 1.20 -7.41
C ILE A 129 -22.29 -0.20 -7.54
N THR A 130 -22.31 -0.73 -8.77
CA THR A 130 -22.57 -2.15 -9.04
C THR A 130 -21.21 -2.84 -9.26
N PRO A 131 -20.73 -3.67 -8.31
CA PRO A 131 -19.45 -4.36 -8.46
C PRO A 131 -19.48 -5.31 -9.66
N VAL A 132 -18.45 -5.24 -10.50
CA VAL A 132 -18.27 -6.21 -11.59
C VAL A 132 -17.41 -7.36 -11.07
N ALA A 133 -17.95 -8.58 -11.10
CA ALA A 133 -17.19 -9.76 -10.77
C ALA A 133 -16.11 -10.00 -11.83
N VAL A 134 -14.84 -9.93 -11.43
CA VAL A 134 -13.70 -10.22 -12.32
C VAL A 134 -13.14 -11.58 -11.94
N SER A 135 -13.46 -12.60 -12.73
CA SER A 135 -12.81 -13.91 -12.60
C SER A 135 -11.49 -13.90 -13.37
N ARG A 136 -10.39 -14.04 -12.66
CA ARG A 136 -9.07 -14.32 -13.25
C ARG A 136 -8.54 -15.61 -12.63
N PRO A 137 -8.14 -16.60 -13.44
CA PRO A 137 -7.45 -17.76 -12.89
C PRO A 137 -6.16 -17.31 -12.22
N LEU A 138 -5.76 -18.02 -11.17
CA LEU A 138 -4.43 -17.86 -10.61
C LEU A 138 -3.38 -18.05 -11.73
N PRO A 139 -2.27 -17.29 -11.73
CA PRO A 139 -1.20 -17.55 -12.67
C PRO A 139 -0.75 -19.02 -12.56
N ALA A 140 -0.42 -19.66 -13.68
CA ALA A 140 -0.02 -21.09 -13.71
C ALA A 140 1.11 -21.42 -12.72
N ALA A 141 2.01 -20.45 -12.47
CA ALA A 141 3.09 -20.55 -11.48
C ALA A 141 2.61 -20.77 -10.03
N PHE A 142 1.32 -20.57 -9.74
CA PHE A 142 0.68 -20.78 -8.45
C PHE A 142 -0.41 -21.88 -8.50
N GLY A 143 -0.37 -22.79 -9.49
CA GLY A 143 -1.27 -23.94 -9.56
C GLY A 143 -2.68 -23.64 -10.07
N GLY A 144 -2.86 -22.56 -10.85
CA GLY A 144 -4.17 -22.14 -11.36
C GLY A 144 -4.74 -23.03 -12.47
N GLU A 145 -5.40 -24.13 -12.10
CA GLU A 145 -6.20 -24.93 -13.05
C GLU A 145 -7.69 -24.55 -13.05
N ALA A 146 -8.17 -23.78 -12.06
CA ALA A 146 -9.56 -23.32 -11.98
C ALA A 146 -9.66 -21.83 -11.64
N ALA A 147 -10.53 -21.12 -12.36
CA ALA A 147 -10.84 -19.73 -12.07
C ALA A 147 -11.77 -19.64 -10.86
N VAL A 148 -11.31 -19.04 -9.77
CA VAL A 148 -12.19 -18.70 -8.65
C VAL A 148 -12.67 -17.26 -8.89
N ALA A 149 -13.97 -17.07 -8.97
CA ALA A 149 -14.54 -15.72 -9.02
C ALA A 149 -14.28 -15.04 -7.67
N ALA A 150 -13.42 -14.01 -7.67
CA ALA A 150 -13.30 -13.11 -6.54
C ALA A 150 -14.18 -11.89 -6.82
N THR A 151 -15.28 -11.77 -6.09
CA THR A 151 -15.99 -10.50 -5.99
C THR A 151 -15.25 -9.64 -4.97
N ALA A 152 -14.75 -8.48 -5.39
CA ALA A 152 -14.38 -7.43 -4.44
C ALA A 152 -15.67 -6.89 -3.80
N GLY A 153 -16.23 -7.66 -2.86
CA GLY A 153 -17.22 -7.14 -1.94
C GLY A 153 -16.52 -6.24 -0.94
N ALA A 154 -17.17 -5.16 -0.52
CA ALA A 154 -16.76 -4.45 0.68
C ALA A 154 -16.88 -5.45 1.85
N GLY A 155 -15.79 -6.15 2.15
CA GLY A 155 -15.73 -7.18 3.17
C GLY A 155 -16.43 -6.69 4.43
N VAL A 156 -17.26 -7.55 5.01
CA VAL A 156 -17.59 -7.42 6.41
C VAL A 156 -16.28 -7.79 7.10
N PHE A 157 -15.59 -6.80 7.66
CA PHE A 157 -14.68 -7.13 8.75
C PHE A 157 -15.61 -7.65 9.82
N ASP A 158 -15.60 -8.96 10.05
CA ASP A 158 -16.29 -9.52 11.20
C ASP A 158 -15.73 -8.80 12.44
N ASP A 159 -16.63 -8.37 13.31
CA ASP A 159 -16.28 -7.83 14.62
C ASP A 159 -15.39 -8.87 15.32
N ASP A 160 -14.09 -8.60 15.38
CA ASP A 160 -13.10 -9.48 16.00
C ASP A 160 -13.14 -9.37 17.53
N GLY A 161 -14.09 -8.61 18.06
CA GLY A 161 -14.26 -8.38 19.48
C GLY A 161 -13.13 -7.55 20.09
N SER A 162 -12.30 -6.88 19.28
CA SER A 162 -11.20 -6.06 19.80
C SER A 162 -11.68 -4.76 20.43
N GLY A 163 -12.92 -4.34 20.21
CA GLY A 163 -13.55 -3.25 20.96
C GLY A 163 -12.74 -1.94 20.97
N GLU A 164 -12.11 -1.60 19.85
CA GLU A 164 -11.53 -0.27 19.59
C GLU A 164 -12.29 0.43 18.45
#